data_AF-A0A537VGZ8-F1
#
_entry.id   AF-A0A537VGZ8-F1
#
_cell.length_a   1.000
_cell.length_b   1.000
_cell.length_c   1.000
_cell.angle_alpha   90.00
_cell.angle_beta   90.00
_cell.angle_gamma   90.00
#
_symmetry.space_group_name_H-M   'P 1'
#
loop_
_entity.id
_entity.type
_entity.pdbx_description
1 polymer ?
#
loop_
_entity_poly.entity_id
_entity_poly.type
_entity_poly.pdbx_seq_one_letter_code
_entity_poly.pdbx_strand_id
1 'polypeptide(L)'
;MRSIPRAVLALLLFGVAPLLVAAPAQAGGGCHGGMTNGTGTTIEIADACFTPTILHVRPGQSVTWVNTDPFVHNITANGWGHYDDLRPTERFTAAFDDPGLYPFACTYHPGMSGVIVVGAGLGPGNGTTVELAGTTVQDATAPLASSAVPAEPTGWLAPAAAGAVVGILAGLGVAAGWRRKRTVA
;
A
#
# COMPACT_ATOMS: atom_id res chain seq x y z
N MET A 1 -64.53 -13.68 5.25
CA MET A 1 -63.09 -13.84 5.56
C MET A 1 -62.43 -14.40 4.30
N ARG A 2 -61.72 -13.55 3.55
CA ARG A 2 -61.15 -13.88 2.22
C ARG A 2 -59.74 -14.41 2.42
N SER A 3 -59.52 -15.69 2.09
CA SER A 3 -58.21 -16.34 2.16
C SER A 3 -57.30 -15.78 1.09
N ILE A 4 -56.19 -15.19 1.52
CA ILE A 4 -55.11 -14.73 0.64
C ILE A 4 -54.52 -15.97 -0.05
N PRO A 5 -54.52 -16.05 -1.39
CA PRO A 5 -53.94 -17.20 -2.10
C PRO A 5 -52.43 -17.22 -1.86
N ARG A 6 -51.90 -18.41 -1.59
CA ARG A 6 -50.49 -18.73 -1.28
C ARG A 6 -49.48 -18.40 -2.40
N ALA A 7 -49.90 -17.70 -3.44
CA ALA A 7 -49.11 -17.38 -4.63
C ALA A 7 -48.22 -16.13 -4.49
N VAL A 8 -48.27 -15.39 -3.37
CA VAL A 8 -47.40 -14.21 -3.17
C VAL A 8 -46.07 -14.57 -2.50
N LEU A 9 -45.87 -15.82 -2.06
CA LEU A 9 -44.64 -16.28 -1.39
C LEU A 9 -43.56 -16.82 -2.35
N ALA A 10 -43.55 -16.42 -3.63
CA ALA A 10 -42.61 -16.96 -4.61
C ALA A 10 -41.96 -15.89 -5.51
N LEU A 11 -41.74 -14.68 -4.97
CA LEU A 11 -40.93 -13.66 -5.64
C LEU A 11 -40.02 -12.90 -4.66
N LEU A 12 -39.32 -13.65 -3.79
CA LEU A 12 -38.17 -13.15 -3.02
C LEU A 12 -36.98 -14.11 -3.17
N LEU A 13 -36.84 -14.70 -4.36
CA LEU A 13 -35.59 -15.28 -4.85
C LEU A 13 -34.95 -14.23 -5.76
N PHE A 14 -33.65 -13.98 -5.58
CA PHE A 14 -32.80 -13.04 -6.36
C PHE A 14 -32.68 -11.59 -5.89
N GLY A 15 -32.59 -11.36 -4.58
CA GLY A 15 -31.87 -10.19 -4.05
C GLY A 15 -30.36 -10.44 -4.05
N VAL A 16 -29.74 -10.63 -5.22
CA VAL A 16 -28.28 -10.65 -5.35
C VAL A 16 -27.81 -9.21 -5.11
N ALA A 17 -27.36 -8.90 -3.90
CA ALA A 17 -26.50 -7.76 -3.70
C ALA A 17 -25.08 -8.19 -4.11
N PRO A 18 -24.52 -7.74 -5.24
CA PRO A 18 -23.10 -7.90 -5.45
C PRO A 18 -22.44 -7.00 -4.39
N LEU A 19 -21.68 -7.59 -3.47
CA LEU A 19 -20.67 -6.82 -2.77
C LEU A 19 -19.77 -6.22 -3.84
N LEU A 20 -19.82 -4.90 -4.02
CA LEU A 20 -18.73 -4.16 -4.63
C LEU A 20 -17.51 -4.41 -3.74
N VAL A 21 -16.73 -5.44 -4.07
CA VAL A 21 -15.32 -5.47 -3.69
C VAL A 21 -14.70 -4.36 -4.53
N ALA A 22 -14.69 -3.14 -3.98
CA ALA A 22 -13.90 -2.08 -4.56
C ALA A 22 -12.47 -2.61 -4.61
N ALA A 23 -11.97 -2.87 -5.83
CA ALA A 23 -10.57 -3.12 -6.02
C ALA A 23 -9.82 -1.97 -5.33
N PRO A 24 -8.78 -2.24 -4.52
CA PRO A 24 -8.01 -1.17 -3.91
C PRO A 24 -7.55 -0.24 -5.04
N ALA A 25 -7.73 1.06 -4.86
CA ALA A 25 -7.25 2.04 -5.82
C ALA A 25 -5.74 1.83 -5.98
N GLN A 26 -5.31 1.33 -7.13
CA GLN A 26 -3.89 1.18 -7.44
C GLN A 26 -3.37 2.55 -7.87
N ALA A 27 -2.80 3.28 -6.92
CA ALA A 27 -2.08 4.50 -7.21
C ALA A 27 -0.73 4.14 -7.86
N GLY A 28 -0.64 4.35 -9.17
CA GLY A 28 0.63 4.32 -9.91
C GLY A 28 1.06 2.93 -10.38
N GLY A 29 1.23 2.77 -11.69
CA GLY A 29 1.95 1.64 -12.26
C GLY A 29 3.40 1.76 -11.82
N GLY A 30 3.83 0.86 -10.94
CA GLY A 30 5.22 0.78 -10.52
C GLY A 30 6.12 0.54 -11.73
N CYS A 31 7.22 1.26 -11.73
CA CYS A 31 8.50 0.84 -12.26
C CYS A 31 8.59 -0.59 -12.80
N HIS A 32 8.38 -0.73 -14.11
CA HIS A 32 8.49 -1.96 -14.90
C HIS A 32 7.85 -3.23 -14.27
N GLY A 33 6.96 -3.09 -13.28
CA GLY A 33 6.62 -4.16 -12.36
C GLY A 33 5.78 -3.71 -11.15
N GLY A 34 5.89 -4.45 -10.04
CA GLY A 34 5.16 -4.17 -8.80
C GLY A 34 5.88 -3.17 -7.89
N MET A 35 5.16 -2.66 -6.88
CA MET A 35 5.75 -1.81 -5.85
C MET A 35 6.80 -2.59 -5.03
N THR A 36 7.97 -2.00 -4.85
CA THR A 36 9.04 -2.48 -3.97
C THR A 36 9.00 -1.75 -2.64
N ASN A 37 9.16 -2.49 -1.54
CA ASN A 37 9.22 -1.95 -0.18
C ASN A 37 10.64 -2.10 0.36
N GLY A 38 11.10 -1.10 1.11
CA GLY A 38 12.40 -1.16 1.79
C GLY A 38 12.48 -0.27 3.02
N THR A 39 13.51 -0.48 3.82
CA THR A 39 13.89 0.36 4.97
C THR A 39 15.28 0.94 4.71
N GLY A 40 15.62 2.03 5.39
CA GLY A 40 16.93 2.68 5.26
C GLY A 40 16.80 4.16 4.90
N THR A 41 17.84 4.75 4.32
CA THR A 41 17.90 6.20 4.05
C THR A 41 18.33 6.50 2.61
N THR A 42 18.22 5.52 1.71
CA THR A 42 18.69 5.65 0.33
C THR A 42 17.62 5.17 -0.63
N ILE A 43 17.42 5.93 -1.71
CA ILE A 43 16.66 5.54 -2.89
C ILE A 43 17.62 5.54 -4.06
N GLU A 44 17.79 4.38 -4.67
CA GLU A 44 18.51 4.29 -5.93
C GLU A 44 17.58 4.65 -7.09
N ILE A 45 18.11 5.37 -8.07
CA ILE A 45 17.46 5.62 -9.35
C ILE A 45 18.22 4.85 -10.43
N ALA A 46 17.61 3.75 -10.87
CA ALA A 46 18.11 2.86 -11.91
C ALA A 46 16.94 2.34 -12.73
N ASP A 47 17.17 2.01 -14.01
CA ASP A 47 16.15 1.52 -14.94
C ASP A 47 14.91 2.43 -14.99
N ALA A 48 15.13 3.76 -15.01
CA ALA A 48 14.11 4.79 -14.93
C ALA A 48 13.18 4.66 -13.71
N CYS A 49 13.74 4.21 -12.58
CA CYS A 49 12.96 3.76 -11.45
C CYS A 49 13.51 4.06 -10.05
N PHE A 50 12.62 4.44 -9.14
CA PHE A 50 12.95 4.58 -7.72
C PHE A 50 12.93 3.23 -7.02
N THR A 51 14.05 2.84 -6.42
CA THR A 51 14.15 1.60 -5.64
C THR A 51 14.65 1.89 -4.22
N PRO A 52 13.88 1.56 -3.16
CA PRO A 52 12.51 1.04 -3.23
C PRO A 52 11.49 2.13 -3.63
N THR A 53 10.35 1.72 -4.18
CA THR A 53 9.22 2.64 -4.46
C THR A 53 8.51 3.09 -3.17
N ILE A 54 8.59 2.29 -2.11
CA ILE A 54 8.09 2.61 -0.77
C ILE A 54 9.27 2.49 0.20
N LEU A 55 9.75 3.62 0.71
CA LEU A 55 10.85 3.66 1.69
C LEU A 55 10.31 3.99 3.09
N HIS A 56 10.56 3.12 4.06
CA HIS A 56 10.22 3.35 5.46
C HIS A 56 11.41 3.92 6.24
N VAL A 57 11.18 5.06 6.90
CA VAL A 57 12.19 5.77 7.70
C VAL A 57 11.64 6.17 9.07
N ARG A 58 12.53 6.39 10.04
CA ARG A 58 12.17 6.99 11.32
C ARG A 58 12.04 8.51 11.19
N PRO A 59 11.20 9.16 12.01
CA PRO A 59 11.17 10.62 12.15
C PRO A 59 12.58 11.17 12.43
N GLY A 60 12.93 12.27 11.75
CA GLY A 60 14.23 12.95 11.86
C GLY A 60 15.34 12.37 10.99
N GLN A 61 15.04 11.42 10.10
CA GLN A 61 16.03 10.87 9.17
C GLN A 61 16.05 11.63 7.85
N SER A 62 17.23 11.74 7.25
CA SER A 62 17.38 12.21 5.87
C SER A 62 17.35 11.04 4.88
N VAL A 63 16.68 11.24 3.75
CA VAL A 63 16.67 10.30 2.62
C VAL A 63 17.54 10.85 1.52
N THR A 64 18.36 10.00 0.92
CA THR A 64 19.26 10.35 -0.19
C THR A 64 18.84 9.60 -1.45
N TRP A 65 18.53 10.33 -2.50
CA TRP A 65 18.38 9.80 -3.86
C TRP A 65 19.76 9.73 -4.51
N VAL A 66 20.08 8.61 -5.16
CA VAL A 66 21.33 8.39 -5.89
C VAL A 66 21.00 8.02 -7.31
N ASN A 67 21.43 8.83 -8.26
CA ASN A 67 21.21 8.55 -9.67
C ASN A 67 22.32 7.64 -10.23
N THR A 68 22.00 6.37 -10.45
CA THR A 68 22.89 5.40 -11.12
C THR A 68 22.48 5.16 -12.58
N ASP A 69 21.38 5.76 -13.02
CA ASP A 69 20.92 5.79 -14.40
C ASP A 69 21.80 6.68 -15.30
N PRO A 70 21.83 6.41 -16.62
CA PRO A 70 22.49 7.27 -17.59
C PRO A 70 21.68 8.52 -17.96
N PHE A 71 20.48 8.70 -17.37
CA PHE A 71 19.54 9.79 -17.67
C PHE A 71 19.46 10.80 -16.52
N VAL A 72 19.05 12.02 -16.83
CA VAL A 72 18.71 13.02 -15.80
C VAL A 72 17.32 12.71 -15.24
N HIS A 73 17.18 12.83 -13.92
CA HIS A 73 15.94 12.62 -13.21
C HIS A 73 15.60 13.82 -12.34
N ASN A 74 14.33 13.93 -11.95
CA ASN A 74 13.90 14.92 -10.99
C ASN A 74 13.13 14.27 -9.83
N ILE A 75 13.04 14.99 -8.71
CA ILE A 75 12.25 14.58 -7.56
C ILE A 75 11.19 15.66 -7.38
N THR A 76 9.95 15.35 -7.72
CA THR A 76 8.83 16.30 -7.66
C THR A 76 7.80 15.83 -6.67
N ALA A 77 7.46 16.67 -5.70
CA ALA A 77 6.41 16.39 -4.75
C ALA A 77 5.45 17.57 -4.58
N ASN A 78 4.17 17.24 -4.41
CA ASN A 78 3.19 18.24 -4.05
C ASN A 78 3.22 18.44 -2.52
N GLY A 79 3.70 19.60 -2.08
CA GLY A 79 3.61 20.04 -0.69
C GLY A 79 4.90 19.94 0.13
N TRP A 80 5.91 19.20 -0.32
CA TRP A 80 7.18 19.10 0.43
C TRP A 80 8.45 19.50 -0.34
N GLY A 81 8.45 19.52 -1.68
CA GLY A 81 9.61 20.03 -2.40
C GLY A 81 9.74 19.58 -3.85
N HIS A 82 10.74 20.14 -4.53
CA HIS A 82 11.13 19.77 -5.87
C HIS A 82 12.65 19.88 -6.04
N TYR A 83 13.23 19.01 -6.87
CA TYR A 83 14.61 19.06 -7.34
C TYR A 83 14.66 18.69 -8.83
N ASP A 84 15.03 19.64 -9.69
CA ASP A 84 14.82 19.58 -11.15
C ASP A 84 15.79 18.64 -11.90
N ASP A 85 17.08 18.64 -11.57
CA ASP A 85 18.12 18.03 -12.40
C ASP A 85 19.11 17.22 -11.57
N LEU A 86 18.74 15.98 -11.24
CA LEU A 86 19.65 15.00 -10.67
C LEU A 86 20.33 14.24 -11.80
N ARG A 87 21.57 14.63 -12.11
CA ARG A 87 22.34 14.07 -13.23
C ARG A 87 22.93 12.69 -12.86
N PRO A 88 23.40 11.91 -13.84
CA PRO A 88 24.08 10.64 -13.56
C PRO A 88 25.18 10.83 -12.51
N THR A 89 25.25 9.89 -11.56
CA THR A 89 26.15 9.88 -10.39
C THR A 89 25.88 10.92 -9.29
N GLU A 90 24.98 11.88 -9.52
CA GLU A 90 24.64 12.88 -8.51
C GLU A 90 23.73 12.31 -7.41
N ARG A 91 23.69 13.04 -6.30
CA ARG A 91 22.89 12.72 -5.12
C ARG A 91 22.13 13.93 -4.61
N PHE A 92 20.92 13.69 -4.15
CA PHE A 92 20.07 14.70 -3.51
C PHE A 92 19.59 14.17 -2.17
N THR A 93 19.58 15.02 -1.14
CA THR A 93 19.20 14.62 0.21
C THR A 93 18.13 15.55 0.79
N ALA A 94 17.11 14.97 1.43
CA ALA A 94 16.05 15.72 2.10
C ALA A 94 15.77 15.14 3.49
N ALA A 95 15.56 16.00 4.49
CA ALA A 95 15.25 15.62 5.86
C ALA A 95 13.75 15.49 6.11
N PHE A 96 13.33 14.42 6.81
CA PHE A 96 11.94 14.11 7.11
C PHE A 96 11.71 14.00 8.62
N ASP A 97 11.35 15.11 9.25
CA ASP A 97 11.21 15.21 10.71
C ASP A 97 9.88 14.68 11.22
N ASP A 98 8.79 14.92 10.48
CA ASP A 98 7.44 14.62 10.93
C ASP A 98 6.95 13.25 10.42
N PRO A 99 6.23 12.45 11.25
CA PRO A 99 5.56 11.24 10.78
C PRO A 99 4.52 11.54 9.70
N GLY A 100 4.49 10.75 8.63
CA GLY A 100 3.54 10.94 7.53
C GLY A 100 3.89 10.17 6.27
N LEU A 101 3.07 10.37 5.24
CA LEU A 101 3.30 9.85 3.88
C LEU A 101 3.72 10.98 2.94
N TYR A 102 4.90 10.85 2.34
CA TYR A 102 5.51 11.85 1.47
C TYR A 102 5.64 11.29 0.05
N PRO A 103 4.58 11.39 -0.78
CA PRO A 103 4.61 10.93 -2.17
C PRO A 103 5.47 11.87 -3.03
N PHE A 104 6.14 11.30 -4.04
CA PHE A 104 6.92 12.02 -5.04
C PHE A 104 6.94 11.28 -6.37
N ALA A 105 7.34 11.98 -7.43
CA ALA A 105 7.47 11.41 -8.78
C ALA A 105 8.59 12.10 -9.56
N CYS A 106 9.10 11.41 -10.58
CA CYS A 106 9.88 12.02 -11.64
C CYS A 106 8.92 12.44 -12.77
N THR A 107 8.93 13.72 -13.16
CA THR A 107 8.03 14.20 -14.24
C THR A 107 8.55 13.91 -15.63
N TYR A 108 9.83 13.53 -15.77
CA TYR A 108 10.43 13.16 -17.05
C TYR A 108 10.01 11.75 -17.50
N HIS A 109 9.65 10.87 -16.56
CA HIS A 109 9.35 9.46 -16.83
C HIS A 109 7.97 9.07 -16.27
N PRO A 110 6.95 8.86 -17.13
CA PRO A 110 5.61 8.46 -16.69
C PRO A 110 5.63 7.16 -15.88
N GLY A 111 4.98 7.16 -14.72
CA GLY A 111 4.91 6.00 -13.82
C GLY A 111 6.06 5.89 -12.82
N MET A 112 7.08 6.73 -12.92
CA MET A 112 8.17 6.78 -11.96
C MET A 112 7.74 7.56 -10.71
N SER A 113 7.13 6.86 -9.76
CA SER A 113 6.61 7.40 -8.50
C SER A 113 7.09 6.61 -7.29
N GLY A 114 7.22 7.29 -6.15
CA GLY A 114 7.53 6.66 -4.88
C GLY A 114 6.87 7.38 -3.70
N VAL A 115 7.02 6.80 -2.52
CA VAL A 115 6.55 7.37 -1.25
C VAL A 115 7.56 7.11 -0.14
N ILE A 116 7.86 8.14 0.64
CA ILE A 116 8.55 7.99 1.92
C ILE A 116 7.49 7.83 3.02
N VAL A 117 7.59 6.77 3.80
CA VAL A 117 6.75 6.50 4.97
C VAL A 117 7.56 6.81 6.21
N VAL A 118 7.22 7.90 6.90
CA VAL A 118 7.93 8.34 8.11
C VAL A 118 7.15 7.89 9.34
N GLY A 119 7.82 7.13 10.23
CA GLY A 119 7.19 6.57 11.42
C GLY A 119 6.03 5.62 11.08
N ALA A 120 4.89 5.79 11.75
CA ALA A 120 3.70 4.96 11.53
C ALA A 120 2.94 5.30 10.23
N GLY A 121 3.37 6.32 9.46
CA GLY A 121 2.71 6.73 8.23
C GLY A 121 1.28 7.26 8.44
N LEU A 122 0.96 7.73 9.65
CA LEU A 122 -0.37 8.21 10.00
C LEU A 122 -0.51 9.69 9.65
N GLY A 123 -1.15 9.97 8.52
CA GLY A 123 -1.50 11.32 8.08
C GLY A 123 -0.87 11.72 6.74
N PRO A 124 -1.42 12.76 6.08
CA PRO A 124 -0.79 13.33 4.89
C PRO A 124 0.54 13.98 5.30
N GLY A 125 1.67 13.51 4.76
CA GLY A 125 2.99 14.12 4.90
C GLY A 125 3.12 15.39 4.06
N ASN A 126 2.11 16.24 4.14
CA ASN A 126 1.96 17.47 3.37
C ASN A 126 2.33 18.69 4.24
N GLY A 127 2.87 18.46 5.44
CA GLY A 127 3.08 19.45 6.49
C GLY A 127 4.55 19.86 6.62
N THR A 128 4.79 21.13 6.30
CA THR A 128 5.76 22.06 6.92
C THR A 128 7.16 21.54 7.24
N THR A 129 8.09 21.85 6.33
CA THR A 129 9.56 21.85 6.49
C THR A 129 10.25 20.51 6.23
N VAL A 130 10.20 20.02 4.98
CA VAL A 130 11.26 19.13 4.49
C VAL A 130 12.46 20.03 4.17
N GLU A 131 13.53 19.91 4.95
CA GLU A 131 14.76 20.65 4.69
C GLU A 131 15.52 19.98 3.53
N LEU A 132 15.70 20.73 2.45
CA LEU A 132 16.47 20.28 1.30
C LEU A 132 17.95 20.53 1.57
N ALA A 133 18.70 19.48 1.91
CA ALA A 133 20.15 19.56 1.96
C ALA A 133 20.67 19.54 0.52
N GLY A 134 21.13 20.71 0.06
CA GLY A 134 21.66 20.90 -1.28
C GLY A 134 22.73 19.89 -1.66
N THR A 135 22.76 19.57 -2.96
CA THR A 135 23.64 18.65 -3.68
C THR A 135 25.10 18.76 -3.21
N THR A 136 25.53 17.88 -2.30
CA THR A 136 26.95 17.54 -2.26
C THR A 136 27.23 16.69 -3.48
N VAL A 137 27.74 17.32 -4.54
CA VAL A 137 28.46 16.64 -5.61
C VAL A 137 29.69 16.00 -4.95
N GLN A 138 29.52 14.81 -4.38
CA GLN A 138 30.66 14.00 -3.98
C GLN A 138 31.20 13.36 -5.26
N ASP A 139 32.31 13.91 -5.72
CA ASP A 139 33.24 13.28 -6.64
C ASP A 139 33.33 11.77 -6.33
N ALA A 140 33.13 10.94 -7.37
CA ALA A 140 32.81 9.51 -7.30
C ALA A 140 33.95 8.60 -6.78
N THR A 141 34.85 9.12 -5.95
CA THR A 141 36.07 8.45 -5.51
C THR A 141 35.93 7.83 -4.10
N ALA A 142 34.80 8.03 -3.40
CA ALA A 142 34.54 7.38 -2.12
C ALA A 142 33.98 5.96 -2.33
N PRO A 143 34.61 4.89 -1.80
CA PRO A 143 34.11 3.53 -1.94
C PRO A 143 32.74 3.40 -1.29
N LEU A 144 31.82 2.72 -2.00
CA LEU A 144 30.51 2.34 -1.45
C LEU A 144 30.74 1.55 -0.16
N ALA A 145 30.45 2.17 0.98
CA ALA A 145 30.46 1.48 2.26
C ALA A 145 29.36 0.42 2.21
N SER A 146 29.78 -0.84 2.05
CA SER A 146 28.93 -2.01 2.18
C SER A 146 28.33 -2.01 3.58
N SER A 147 27.09 -1.55 3.69
CA SER A 147 26.32 -1.69 4.90
C SER A 147 25.90 -3.15 4.99
N ALA A 148 26.67 -3.92 5.74
CA ALA A 148 26.28 -5.24 6.17
C ALA A 148 24.89 -5.17 6.83
N VAL A 149 23.96 -5.97 6.33
CA VAL A 149 22.63 -6.16 6.92
C VAL A 149 22.81 -6.63 8.36
N PRO A 150 22.34 -5.89 9.39
CA PRO A 150 22.27 -6.42 10.74
C PRO A 150 21.29 -7.60 10.73
N ALA A 151 21.71 -8.74 11.27
CA ALA A 151 20.84 -9.90 11.46
C ALA A 151 19.58 -9.48 12.24
N GLU A 152 18.40 -9.86 11.74
CA GLU A 152 17.13 -9.54 12.39
C GLU A 152 17.05 -10.18 13.78
N PRO A 153 16.53 -9.48 14.81
CA PRO A 153 16.18 -10.13 16.06
C PRO A 153 14.99 -11.05 15.81
N THR A 154 15.24 -12.36 15.89
CA THR A 154 14.22 -13.40 15.97
C THR A 154 13.34 -13.14 17.19
N GLY A 155 12.12 -12.62 16.99
CA GLY A 155 11.15 -12.53 18.07
C GLY A 155 10.12 -11.42 17.89
N TRP A 156 9.12 -11.65 17.04
CA TRP A 156 7.80 -11.09 17.28
C TRP A 156 6.75 -12.15 16.93
N LEU A 157 5.87 -12.39 17.88
CA LEU A 157 4.79 -13.37 17.82
C LEU A 157 3.78 -12.92 16.77
N ALA A 158 3.63 -13.69 15.70
CA ALA A 158 2.46 -13.61 14.83
C ALA A 158 1.25 -14.22 15.57
N PRO A 159 0.09 -13.54 15.68
CA PRO A 159 -1.13 -14.22 16.08
C PRO A 159 -1.58 -15.16 14.96
N ALA A 160 -1.77 -16.43 15.32
CA ALA A 160 -2.30 -17.46 14.45
C ALA A 160 -3.75 -17.13 14.04
N ALA A 161 -3.98 -16.89 12.75
CA ALA A 161 -5.32 -16.89 12.18
C ALA A 161 -5.76 -18.34 11.93
N ALA A 162 -6.32 -18.98 12.95
CA ALA A 162 -7.06 -20.23 12.82
C ALA A 162 -8.51 -19.91 12.41
N GLY A 163 -8.78 -19.88 11.10
CA GLY A 163 -10.12 -19.88 10.54
C GLY A 163 -10.51 -21.28 10.09
N ALA A 164 -11.08 -22.07 11.00
CA ALA A 164 -11.60 -23.40 10.73
C ALA A 164 -12.82 -23.36 9.79
N VAL A 165 -12.73 -24.09 8.67
CA VAL A 165 -13.88 -24.46 7.85
C VAL A 165 -14.61 -25.60 8.57
N VAL A 166 -15.75 -25.32 9.18
CA VAL A 166 -16.66 -26.33 9.73
C VAL A 166 -17.97 -26.27 8.94
N GLY A 167 -18.27 -27.39 8.27
CA GLY A 167 -19.45 -27.57 7.45
C GLY A 167 -20.74 -27.65 8.27
N ILE A 168 -21.86 -27.27 7.63
CA ILE A 168 -23.20 -27.57 8.11
C ILE A 168 -23.98 -28.14 6.92
N LEU A 169 -24.05 -29.47 6.85
CA LEU A 169 -25.07 -30.22 6.12
C LEU A 169 -25.83 -31.06 7.14
N ALA A 170 -26.98 -30.56 7.63
CA ALA A 170 -28.09 -31.37 8.14
C ALA A 170 -29.26 -30.46 8.51
N GLY A 171 -30.35 -30.54 7.75
CA GLY A 171 -31.59 -29.81 8.02
C GLY A 171 -32.76 -30.37 7.24
N LEU A 172 -32.96 -31.69 7.26
CA LEU A 172 -34.20 -32.33 6.81
C LEU A 172 -34.76 -33.18 7.96
N GLY A 173 -36.01 -32.88 8.33
CA GLY A 173 -36.75 -33.46 9.46
C GLY A 173 -36.86 -32.41 10.57
N VAL A 174 -38.03 -31.92 10.96
CA VAL A 174 -39.20 -32.69 11.41
C VAL A 174 -40.44 -31.78 11.38
N ALA A 175 -41.54 -32.24 10.79
CA ALA A 175 -42.89 -31.83 11.20
C ALA A 175 -43.98 -32.77 10.64
N ALA A 176 -43.86 -34.07 10.90
CA ALA A 176 -45.01 -34.97 10.87
C ALA A 176 -45.51 -35.13 12.31
N GLY A 177 -46.58 -34.42 12.66
CA GLY A 177 -47.10 -34.46 14.03
C GLY A 177 -48.32 -33.57 14.27
N TRP A 178 -49.49 -34.12 13.91
CA TRP A 178 -50.79 -33.86 14.56
C TRP A 178 -51.42 -32.46 14.52
N ARG A 179 -52.61 -32.40 13.91
CA ARG A 179 -53.90 -31.87 14.42
C ARG A 179 -54.80 -31.60 13.20
N ARG A 180 -56.08 -31.96 13.11
CA ARG A 180 -57.13 -32.40 14.04
C ARG A 180 -58.22 -33.11 13.21
N LYS A 181 -59.00 -33.95 13.89
CA LYS A 181 -60.33 -34.42 13.49
C LYS A 181 -61.26 -33.26 13.07
N ARG A 182 -62.16 -33.51 12.08
CA ARG A 182 -63.62 -33.22 12.04
C ARG A 182 -64.14 -33.39 10.59
N THR A 183 -64.96 -34.42 10.32
CA THR A 183 -66.40 -34.36 9.90
C THR A 183 -66.66 -33.49 8.66
N VAL A 184 -67.23 -33.97 7.55
CA VAL A 184 -68.65 -34.23 7.18
C VAL A 184 -68.57 -34.95 5.79
N ALA A 185 -69.36 -35.91 5.31
CA ALA A 185 -70.79 -36.22 5.36
C ALA A 185 -71.01 -37.75 5.34
#